data_AF-A0A0S8J8T9-F1
#
_entry.id   AF-A0A0S8J8T9-F1
#
_cell.length_a   1.000
_cell.length_b   1.000
_cell.length_c   1.000
_cell.angle_alpha   90.00
_cell.angle_beta   90.00
_cell.angle_gamma   90.00
#
_symmetry.space_group_name_H-M   'P 1'
#
loop_
_entity.id
_entity.type
_entity.pdbx_description
1 polymer ?
#
loop_
_entity_poly.entity_id
_entity_poly.type
_entity_poly.pdbx_seq_one_letter_code
_entity_poly.pdbx_strand_id
1 'polypeptide(L)'
;MMSEEHTNRTDSNSFSDHKLTPSGSVMVVGGGIAGMQASLDLADQGFKVYLVEQKSAIGGHMAQLDKTFPTNDCAMCNISPKLVDTGRHINIEILTDTDVLSVDGSVGNFDVTVKRRPRYIDVDKCIGCGECADICPVSIIDEYEEGLKSRKAAYKLYAQAVPAAYAIEKLGVAPCRDGCPAGQRAQGYIALIAQGRYRDALRVIKEDNPFPSVCGRTCHHPCESKCSRKLVDESVGIMDLKRFVVDYALAYGREKVEPVPRTRPEWIAVVGSGPAGLTAAHDLAKLGYGVTVYEALPVPGGMMRVGIPAHRLPKGVLQQDIDDILALGIVLKTNSPIKNPIRLLEEGYHAVCLATGISSSDHSLGIEGEDAEGVMSAAKFLRKINLGEPVTIGNRVAVVGGGITALDAAAVARRLGAEAVHLILDRPRGE
;
A
#
# COMPACT_ATOMS: atom_id res chain seq x y z
N MET A 1 -35.62 -22.65 -89.92
CA MET A 1 -35.38 -21.26 -89.50
C MET A 1 -34.31 -21.30 -88.42
N MET A 2 -33.14 -20.71 -88.71
CA MET A 2 -32.09 -20.21 -87.79
C MET A 2 -31.46 -21.22 -86.80
N SER A 3 -30.15 -21.35 -86.60
CA SER A 3 -28.91 -20.80 -87.18
C SER A 3 -27.74 -21.56 -86.49
N GLU A 4 -26.61 -21.60 -87.19
CA GLU A 4 -25.23 -22.03 -86.85
C GLU A 4 -24.77 -21.80 -85.37
N GLU A 5 -23.75 -22.43 -84.78
CA GLU A 5 -22.38 -22.71 -85.27
C GLU A 5 -21.58 -23.54 -84.21
N HIS A 6 -20.39 -23.99 -84.61
CA HIS A 6 -19.40 -24.81 -83.89
C HIS A 6 -18.90 -24.28 -82.54
N THR A 7 -18.44 -25.17 -81.65
CA THR A 7 -17.18 -24.96 -80.90
C THR A 7 -16.50 -26.27 -80.54
N ASN A 8 -15.21 -26.33 -80.88
CA ASN A 8 -14.27 -27.42 -80.65
C ASN A 8 -13.50 -27.15 -79.34
N ARG A 9 -12.94 -28.23 -78.75
CA ARG A 9 -11.91 -28.22 -77.68
C ARG A 9 -10.77 -27.24 -78.03
N THR A 10 -10.06 -26.57 -77.13
CA THR A 10 -9.48 -26.87 -75.81
C THR A 10 -9.28 -25.54 -75.07
N ASP A 11 -9.12 -25.55 -73.74
CA ASP A 11 -7.92 -24.97 -73.12
C ASP A 11 -7.86 -25.24 -71.61
N SER A 12 -6.62 -25.51 -71.20
CA SER A 12 -6.11 -25.74 -69.85
C SER A 12 -6.55 -24.67 -68.86
N ASN A 13 -7.17 -25.07 -67.74
CA ASN A 13 -7.24 -24.23 -66.56
C ASN A 13 -6.24 -24.73 -65.52
N SER A 14 -5.15 -23.96 -65.44
CA SER A 14 -4.18 -23.91 -64.37
C SER A 14 -4.84 -23.85 -63.00
N PHE A 15 -4.41 -24.72 -62.09
CA PHE A 15 -4.57 -24.50 -60.66
C PHE A 15 -3.75 -23.26 -60.28
N SER A 16 -4.41 -22.10 -60.18
CA SER A 16 -3.79 -20.91 -59.60
C SER A 16 -3.74 -21.08 -58.08
N ASP A 17 -2.51 -21.22 -57.61
CA ASP A 17 -2.07 -21.27 -56.23
C ASP A 17 -2.39 -19.92 -55.56
N HIS A 18 -3.66 -19.69 -55.23
CA HIS A 18 -4.05 -18.55 -54.39
C HIS A 18 -3.59 -18.88 -52.97
N LYS A 19 -2.39 -18.40 -52.60
CA LYS A 19 -2.00 -18.21 -51.20
C LYS A 19 -3.09 -17.37 -50.53
N LEU A 20 -4.03 -18.04 -49.88
CA LEU A 20 -4.97 -17.44 -48.94
C LEU A 20 -4.12 -16.84 -47.83
N THR A 21 -3.97 -15.52 -47.83
CA THR A 21 -3.41 -14.81 -46.69
C THR A 21 -4.32 -15.10 -45.50
N PRO A 22 -3.83 -15.72 -44.41
CA PRO A 22 -4.67 -15.99 -43.25
C PRO A 22 -5.23 -14.66 -42.75
N SER A 23 -6.55 -14.52 -42.75
CA SER A 23 -7.21 -13.36 -42.15
C SER A 23 -7.76 -13.76 -40.79
N GLY A 24 -7.35 -13.04 -39.76
CA GLY A 24 -7.83 -13.21 -38.39
C GLY A 24 -6.73 -13.54 -37.38
N SER A 25 -7.15 -13.66 -36.12
CA SER A 25 -6.30 -14.04 -35.00
C SER A 25 -6.84 -15.30 -34.33
N VAL A 26 -5.95 -16.12 -33.81
CA VAL A 26 -6.29 -17.34 -33.07
C VAL A 26 -5.88 -17.17 -31.61
N MET A 27 -6.72 -17.62 -30.68
CA MET A 27 -6.35 -17.72 -29.28
C MET A 27 -6.09 -19.19 -28.92
N VAL A 28 -4.94 -19.46 -28.33
CA VAL A 28 -4.59 -20.77 -27.77
C VAL A 28 -4.60 -20.65 -26.26
N VAL A 29 -5.41 -21.49 -25.59
CA VAL A 29 -5.55 -21.47 -24.13
C VAL A 29 -4.72 -22.61 -23.52
N GLY A 30 -3.74 -22.25 -22.71
CA GLY A 30 -2.81 -23.15 -22.02
C GLY A 30 -1.42 -23.17 -22.65
N GLY A 31 -0.41 -22.71 -21.90
CA GLY A 31 0.99 -22.65 -22.31
C GLY A 31 1.77 -23.95 -22.16
N GLY A 32 1.11 -25.10 -22.10
CA GLY A 32 1.78 -26.41 -22.05
C GLY A 32 2.44 -26.79 -23.38
N ILE A 33 3.10 -27.96 -23.42
CA ILE A 33 3.82 -28.44 -24.62
C ILE A 33 2.93 -28.47 -25.88
N ALA A 34 1.66 -28.88 -25.74
CA ALA A 34 0.70 -28.94 -26.84
C ALA A 34 0.26 -27.54 -27.29
N GLY A 35 -0.03 -26.63 -26.36
CA GLY A 35 -0.44 -25.26 -26.68
C GLY A 35 0.68 -24.45 -27.32
N MET A 36 1.93 -24.62 -26.85
CA MET A 36 3.09 -24.02 -27.51
C MET A 36 3.28 -24.55 -28.94
N GLN A 37 3.20 -25.87 -29.15
CA GLN A 37 3.31 -26.43 -30.49
C GLN A 37 2.19 -25.92 -31.41
N ALA A 38 0.94 -25.95 -30.95
CA ALA A 38 -0.19 -25.44 -31.72
C ALA A 38 -0.02 -23.95 -32.06
N SER A 39 0.51 -23.16 -31.13
CA SER A 39 0.79 -21.74 -31.35
C SER A 39 1.86 -21.53 -32.42
N LEU A 40 2.94 -22.31 -32.39
CA LEU A 40 3.99 -22.27 -33.42
C LEU A 40 3.44 -22.66 -34.79
N ASP A 41 2.74 -23.79 -34.89
CA ASP A 41 2.19 -24.28 -36.16
C ASP A 41 1.21 -23.27 -36.79
N LEU A 42 0.37 -22.61 -35.99
CA LEU A 42 -0.56 -21.58 -36.44
C LEU A 42 0.16 -20.28 -36.82
N ALA A 43 1.18 -19.90 -36.04
CA ALA A 43 1.93 -18.67 -36.27
C ALA A 43 2.82 -18.76 -37.53
N ASP A 44 3.38 -19.94 -37.82
CA ASP A 44 4.12 -20.26 -39.04
C ASP A 44 3.22 -20.29 -40.27
N GLN A 45 1.95 -20.66 -40.10
CA GLN A 45 0.92 -20.52 -41.14
C GLN A 45 0.54 -19.06 -41.41
N GLY A 46 0.97 -18.12 -40.57
CA GLY A 46 0.76 -16.68 -40.73
C GLY A 46 -0.38 -16.09 -39.90
N PHE A 47 -0.99 -16.86 -38.99
CA PHE A 47 -1.99 -16.32 -38.07
C PHE A 47 -1.33 -15.51 -36.94
N LYS A 48 -1.97 -14.41 -36.51
CA LYS A 48 -1.65 -13.78 -35.23
C LYS A 48 -2.20 -14.65 -34.10
N VAL A 49 -1.34 -15.15 -33.23
CA VAL A 49 -1.70 -16.05 -32.13
C VAL A 49 -1.61 -15.33 -30.79
N TYR A 50 -2.66 -15.42 -29.98
CA TYR A 50 -2.65 -15.06 -28.56
C TYR A 50 -2.55 -16.33 -27.72
N LEU A 51 -1.40 -16.56 -27.09
CA LEU A 51 -1.19 -17.71 -26.21
C LEU A 51 -1.50 -17.29 -24.76
N VAL A 52 -2.65 -17.72 -24.25
CA VAL A 52 -3.11 -17.41 -22.89
C VAL A 52 -2.62 -18.46 -21.91
N GLU A 53 -1.96 -18.03 -20.84
CA GLU A 53 -1.45 -18.87 -19.76
C GLU A 53 -1.83 -18.28 -18.40
N GLN A 54 -2.41 -19.10 -17.53
CA GLN A 54 -2.82 -18.67 -16.18
C GLN A 54 -1.61 -18.41 -15.29
N LYS A 55 -0.54 -19.20 -15.42
CA LYS A 55 0.70 -19.06 -14.64
C LYS A 55 1.55 -17.89 -15.15
N SER A 56 2.58 -17.54 -14.39
CA SER A 56 3.52 -16.46 -14.75
C SER A 56 4.50 -16.84 -15.87
N ALA A 57 4.44 -18.07 -16.39
CA ALA A 57 5.25 -18.53 -17.51
C ALA A 57 4.60 -19.72 -18.20
N ILE A 58 4.85 -19.85 -19.50
CA ILE A 58 4.50 -21.04 -20.29
C ILE A 58 5.41 -22.22 -19.91
N GLY A 59 5.14 -23.43 -20.40
CA GLY A 59 5.87 -24.67 -20.12
C GLY A 59 4.99 -25.81 -19.58
N GLY A 60 3.89 -25.47 -18.90
CA GLY A 60 2.96 -26.44 -18.31
C GLY A 60 3.64 -27.46 -17.38
N HIS A 61 3.04 -28.65 -17.24
CA HIS A 61 3.58 -29.71 -16.39
C HIS A 61 4.91 -30.28 -16.89
N MET A 62 5.14 -30.28 -18.20
CA MET A 62 6.38 -30.82 -18.75
C MET A 62 7.61 -30.03 -18.28
N ALA A 63 7.46 -28.74 -17.98
CA ALA A 63 8.51 -27.95 -17.36
C ALA A 63 8.80 -28.34 -15.90
N GLN A 64 7.89 -29.02 -15.20
CA GLN A 64 8.08 -29.50 -13.81
C GLN A 64 8.80 -30.86 -13.73
N LEU A 65 8.85 -31.60 -14.84
CA LEU A 65 9.43 -32.94 -14.87
C LEU A 65 10.94 -32.88 -15.10
N ASP A 66 11.69 -33.76 -14.44
CA ASP A 66 13.10 -34.00 -14.80
C ASP A 66 13.18 -34.91 -16.04
N LYS A 67 12.48 -36.06 -15.99
CA LYS A 67 12.48 -37.09 -17.03
C LYS A 67 11.10 -37.37 -17.61
N THR A 68 11.04 -37.63 -18.91
CA THR A 68 9.82 -38.08 -19.61
C THR A 68 9.79 -39.59 -19.79
N PHE A 69 8.71 -40.25 -19.38
CA PHE A 69 8.47 -41.66 -19.70
C PHE A 69 7.91 -41.80 -21.14
N PRO A 70 8.27 -42.84 -21.91
CA PRO A 70 9.11 -44.01 -21.58
C PRO A 70 10.60 -43.82 -21.88
N THR A 71 10.99 -42.75 -22.58
CA THR A 71 12.34 -42.59 -23.11
C THR A 71 13.38 -42.21 -22.06
N ASN A 72 12.95 -41.72 -20.90
CA ASN A 72 13.80 -41.13 -19.85
C ASN A 72 14.67 -39.96 -20.36
N ASP A 73 14.17 -39.24 -21.37
CA ASP A 73 14.81 -38.02 -21.86
C ASP A 73 14.61 -36.87 -20.87
N CYS A 74 15.54 -35.92 -20.89
CA CYS A 74 15.41 -34.68 -20.14
C CYS A 74 14.20 -33.88 -20.66
N ALA A 75 13.20 -33.65 -19.81
CA ALA A 75 12.00 -32.91 -20.22
C ALA A 75 12.34 -31.48 -20.64
N MET A 76 13.29 -30.85 -19.93
CA MET A 76 13.74 -29.49 -20.24
C MET A 76 14.43 -29.42 -21.62
N CYS A 77 15.21 -30.43 -22.02
CA CYS A 77 15.84 -30.46 -23.35
C CYS A 77 14.79 -30.55 -24.47
N ASN A 78 13.67 -31.22 -24.23
CA ASN A 78 12.60 -31.37 -25.20
C ASN A 78 11.71 -30.11 -25.31
N ILE A 79 11.48 -29.41 -24.19
CA ILE A 79 10.58 -28.24 -24.16
C ILE A 79 11.31 -26.90 -24.39
N SER A 80 12.60 -26.79 -24.05
CA SER A 80 13.36 -25.53 -24.14
C SER A 80 13.37 -24.92 -25.55
N PRO A 81 13.56 -25.69 -26.65
CA PRO A 81 13.48 -25.12 -27.99
C PRO A 81 12.12 -24.46 -28.23
N LYS A 82 11.02 -25.16 -27.89
CA LYS A 82 9.67 -24.63 -28.04
C LYS A 82 9.40 -23.41 -27.19
N LEU A 83 9.94 -23.35 -25.96
CA LEU A 83 9.85 -22.17 -25.09
C LEU A 83 10.48 -20.95 -25.76
N VAL A 84 11.69 -21.11 -26.29
CA VAL A 84 12.45 -20.03 -26.94
C VAL A 84 11.77 -19.61 -28.24
N ASP A 85 11.39 -20.57 -29.08
CA ASP A 85 10.74 -20.30 -30.36
C ASP A 85 9.41 -19.58 -30.14
N THR A 86 8.56 -20.09 -29.23
CA THR A 86 7.27 -19.46 -28.89
C THR A 86 7.48 -18.06 -28.32
N GLY A 87 8.49 -17.88 -27.45
CA GLY A 87 8.80 -16.61 -26.81
C GLY A 87 9.35 -15.53 -27.74
N ARG A 88 9.90 -15.90 -28.89
CA ARG A 88 10.53 -14.97 -29.85
C ARG A 88 9.74 -14.83 -31.15
N HIS A 89 8.72 -15.65 -31.36
CA HIS A 89 7.94 -15.64 -32.59
C HIS A 89 7.14 -14.34 -32.72
N ILE A 90 7.35 -13.60 -33.82
CA ILE A 90 6.73 -12.27 -34.05
C ILE A 90 5.19 -12.31 -34.09
N ASN A 91 4.62 -13.42 -34.57
CA ASN A 91 3.17 -13.59 -34.64
C ASN A 91 2.56 -14.18 -33.36
N ILE A 92 3.34 -14.50 -32.32
CA ILE A 92 2.81 -15.04 -31.06
C ILE A 92 2.89 -13.96 -29.98
N GLU A 93 1.75 -13.69 -29.35
CA GLU A 93 1.65 -12.83 -28.19
C GLU A 93 1.30 -13.65 -26.96
N ILE A 94 2.22 -13.68 -26.00
CA ILE A 94 2.07 -14.48 -24.79
C ILE A 94 1.37 -13.62 -23.72
N LEU A 95 0.18 -14.07 -23.32
CA LEU A 95 -0.62 -13.49 -22.26
C LEU A 95 -0.51 -14.37 -21.01
N THR A 96 0.59 -14.21 -20.25
CA THR A 96 0.73 -14.87 -18.95
C THR A 96 -0.11 -14.19 -17.87
N ASP A 97 -0.22 -14.85 -16.71
CA ASP A 97 -0.99 -14.35 -15.57
C ASP A 97 -2.46 -14.08 -15.95
N THR A 98 -2.99 -14.79 -16.96
CA THR A 98 -4.27 -14.45 -17.61
C THR A 98 -5.25 -15.62 -17.56
N ASP A 99 -6.44 -15.36 -17.04
CA ASP A 99 -7.57 -16.28 -16.96
C ASP A 99 -8.58 -16.03 -18.08
N VAL A 100 -9.13 -17.08 -18.69
CA VAL A 100 -10.28 -16.96 -19.61
C VAL A 100 -11.58 -16.95 -18.78
N LEU A 101 -12.42 -15.93 -18.97
CA LEU A 101 -13.67 -15.76 -18.22
C LEU A 101 -14.90 -16.23 -18.99
N SER A 102 -15.03 -15.86 -20.27
CA SER A 102 -16.12 -16.28 -21.14
C SER A 102 -15.63 -16.44 -22.58
N VAL A 103 -16.30 -17.32 -23.31
CA VAL A 103 -16.11 -17.54 -24.75
C VAL A 103 -17.50 -17.53 -25.37
N ASP A 104 -17.76 -16.52 -26.19
CA ASP A 104 -19.01 -16.31 -26.90
C ASP A 104 -18.76 -16.38 -28.42
N GLY A 105 -19.82 -16.58 -29.21
CA GLY A 105 -19.72 -16.64 -30.67
C GLY A 105 -19.81 -18.06 -31.26
N SER A 106 -19.26 -18.25 -32.44
CA SER A 106 -19.38 -19.50 -33.23
C SER A 106 -18.05 -19.89 -33.85
N VAL A 107 -17.97 -21.11 -34.39
CA VAL A 107 -16.73 -21.66 -34.96
C VAL A 107 -16.12 -20.70 -35.98
N GLY A 108 -14.88 -20.26 -35.72
CA GLY A 108 -14.13 -19.32 -36.56
C GLY A 108 -14.35 -17.85 -36.22
N ASN A 109 -15.30 -17.51 -35.35
CA ASN A 109 -15.55 -16.15 -34.89
C ASN A 109 -15.95 -16.16 -33.40
N PHE A 110 -14.94 -16.16 -32.53
CA PHE A 110 -15.10 -16.16 -31.08
C PHE A 110 -14.77 -14.81 -30.48
N ASP A 111 -15.62 -14.36 -29.56
CA ASP A 111 -15.35 -13.25 -28.66
C ASP A 111 -14.95 -13.84 -27.31
N VAL A 112 -13.70 -13.59 -26.88
CA VAL A 112 -13.15 -14.15 -25.63
C VAL A 112 -12.88 -13.05 -24.63
N THR A 113 -13.52 -13.13 -23.47
CA THR A 113 -13.22 -12.23 -22.35
C THR A 113 -12.13 -12.84 -21.49
N VAL A 114 -11.01 -12.12 -21.33
CA VAL A 114 -9.88 -12.55 -20.48
C VAL A 114 -9.64 -11.59 -19.33
N LYS A 115 -9.11 -12.10 -18.21
CA LYS A 115 -8.70 -11.32 -17.05
C LYS A 115 -7.21 -11.53 -16.80
N ARG A 116 -6.44 -10.48 -17.06
CA ARG A 116 -5.01 -10.46 -16.74
C ARG A 116 -4.79 -9.99 -15.31
N ARG A 117 -4.23 -10.87 -14.47
CA ARG A 117 -3.82 -10.58 -13.10
C ARG A 117 -2.52 -9.76 -13.12
N PRO A 118 -2.34 -8.85 -12.15
CA PRO A 118 -1.10 -8.08 -12.06
C PRO A 118 0.08 -8.99 -11.68
N ARG A 119 1.13 -8.96 -12.48
CA ARG A 119 2.42 -9.60 -12.17
C ARG A 119 3.20 -8.91 -11.05
N TYR A 120 2.90 -7.62 -10.81
CA TYR A 120 3.61 -6.68 -9.93
C TYR A 120 5.09 -6.43 -10.25
N ILE A 121 5.61 -7.04 -11.32
CA ILE A 121 6.91 -6.79 -11.91
C ILE A 121 6.68 -6.46 -13.38
N ASP A 122 7.27 -5.34 -13.81
CA ASP A 122 7.26 -4.89 -15.19
C ASP A 122 8.21 -5.77 -16.00
N VAL A 123 7.65 -6.54 -16.96
CA VAL A 123 8.40 -7.51 -17.76
C VAL A 123 9.45 -6.81 -18.63
N ASP A 124 9.13 -5.63 -19.15
CA ASP A 124 10.02 -4.89 -20.07
C ASP A 124 11.23 -4.31 -19.33
N LYS A 125 11.12 -4.10 -18.02
CA LYS A 125 12.21 -3.63 -17.15
C LYS A 125 12.94 -4.77 -16.44
N CYS A 126 12.37 -5.97 -16.42
CA CYS A 126 12.93 -7.10 -15.66
C CYS A 126 14.08 -7.74 -16.44
N ILE A 127 15.30 -7.62 -15.92
CA ILE A 127 16.48 -8.29 -16.50
C ILE A 127 16.71 -9.71 -15.96
N GLY A 128 15.81 -10.22 -15.09
CA GLY A 128 15.90 -11.58 -14.56
C GLY A 128 17.00 -11.82 -13.52
N CYS A 129 17.53 -10.78 -12.85
CA CYS A 129 18.68 -10.89 -11.93
C CYS A 129 18.40 -11.65 -10.62
N GLY A 130 17.16 -11.66 -10.12
CA GLY A 130 16.77 -12.40 -8.90
C GLY A 130 16.84 -11.64 -7.59
N GLU A 131 17.39 -10.42 -7.56
CA GLU A 131 17.49 -9.62 -6.32
C GLU A 131 16.15 -9.44 -5.59
N CYS A 132 15.06 -9.31 -6.34
CA CYS A 132 13.71 -9.19 -5.78
C CYS A 132 13.27 -10.42 -4.97
N ALA A 133 13.69 -11.63 -5.38
CA ALA A 133 13.41 -12.87 -4.66
C ALA A 133 14.30 -12.96 -3.42
N ASP A 134 15.59 -12.66 -3.54
CA ASP A 134 16.56 -12.73 -2.44
C ASP A 134 16.19 -11.80 -1.28
N ILE A 135 15.79 -10.56 -1.60
CA ILE A 135 15.40 -9.57 -0.59
C ILE A 135 13.98 -9.75 -0.06
N CYS A 136 13.17 -10.65 -0.65
CA CYS A 136 11.77 -10.83 -0.29
C CYS A 136 11.65 -11.37 1.15
N PRO A 137 10.96 -10.65 2.05
CA PRO A 137 10.84 -11.10 3.43
C PRO A 137 9.76 -12.18 3.60
N VAL A 138 8.87 -12.34 2.62
CA VAL A 138 7.73 -13.24 2.67
C VAL A 138 8.08 -14.56 2.01
N SER A 139 7.83 -15.66 2.72
CA SER A 139 7.95 -17.02 2.21
C SER A 139 6.56 -17.67 2.19
N ILE A 140 6.27 -18.38 1.11
CA ILE A 140 5.00 -19.06 0.85
C ILE A 140 5.28 -20.49 0.37
N ILE A 141 4.24 -21.32 0.30
CA ILE A 141 4.34 -22.70 -0.20
C ILE A 141 4.63 -22.66 -1.71
N ASP A 142 5.54 -23.50 -2.18
CA ASP A 142 5.88 -23.56 -3.60
C ASP A 142 4.92 -24.46 -4.38
N GLU A 143 3.93 -23.86 -5.01
CA GLU A 143 2.97 -24.57 -5.87
C GLU A 143 3.61 -25.23 -7.11
N TYR A 144 4.73 -24.70 -7.62
CA TYR A 144 5.41 -25.33 -8.76
C TYR A 144 6.02 -26.68 -8.36
N GLU A 145 6.37 -26.84 -7.09
CA GLU A 145 6.95 -28.06 -6.53
C GLU A 145 5.97 -28.82 -5.65
N GLU A 146 4.67 -28.70 -5.96
CA GLU A 146 3.57 -29.45 -5.33
C GLU A 146 3.59 -29.37 -3.79
N GLY A 147 4.05 -28.23 -3.26
CA GLY A 147 4.11 -27.96 -1.82
C GLY A 147 5.22 -28.70 -1.06
N LEU A 148 6.18 -29.32 -1.76
CA LEU A 148 7.31 -30.03 -1.12
C LEU A 148 8.32 -29.10 -0.46
N LYS A 149 8.34 -27.82 -0.83
CA LYS A 149 9.19 -26.78 -0.24
C LYS A 149 8.48 -25.44 -0.19
N SER A 150 9.08 -24.49 0.50
CA SER A 150 8.69 -23.08 0.45
C SER A 150 9.52 -22.31 -0.57
N ARG A 151 8.93 -21.27 -1.17
CA ARG A 151 9.62 -20.26 -1.97
C ARG A 151 9.31 -18.86 -1.49
N LYS A 152 10.00 -17.87 -2.07
CA LYS A 152 9.74 -16.46 -1.83
C LYS A 152 8.48 -16.00 -2.58
N ALA A 153 7.81 -14.99 -2.04
CA ALA A 153 6.64 -14.40 -2.69
C ALA A 153 7.00 -13.71 -4.01
N ALA A 154 8.20 -13.11 -4.11
CA ALA A 154 8.80 -12.73 -5.39
C ALA A 154 9.56 -13.94 -5.96
N TYR A 155 9.23 -14.37 -7.16
CA TYR A 155 9.71 -15.64 -7.71
C TYR A 155 9.81 -15.61 -9.23
N LYS A 156 10.62 -16.50 -9.78
CA LYS A 156 10.56 -16.92 -11.19
C LYS A 156 10.06 -18.35 -11.18
N LEU A 157 9.04 -18.67 -11.98
CA LEU A 157 8.33 -19.95 -11.90
C LEU A 157 9.26 -21.16 -12.00
N TYR A 158 10.25 -21.08 -12.88
CA TYR A 158 11.37 -22.02 -13.01
C TYR A 158 12.53 -21.35 -13.76
N ALA A 159 13.72 -21.94 -13.74
CA ALA A 159 14.94 -21.28 -14.20
C ALA A 159 14.90 -20.80 -15.67
N GLN A 160 14.36 -21.63 -16.58
CA GLN A 160 14.23 -21.34 -18.02
C GLN A 160 12.85 -20.76 -18.39
N ALA A 161 12.09 -20.23 -17.43
CA ALA A 161 10.75 -19.71 -17.66
C ALA A 161 10.68 -18.68 -18.79
N VAL A 162 9.61 -18.76 -19.59
CA VAL A 162 9.27 -17.78 -20.64
C VAL A 162 7.91 -17.15 -20.29
N PRO A 163 7.80 -15.81 -20.18
CA PRO A 163 8.88 -14.84 -20.24
C PRO A 163 9.89 -15.04 -19.10
N ALA A 164 11.16 -14.69 -19.35
CA ALA A 164 12.27 -14.84 -18.41
C ALA A 164 12.28 -13.78 -17.30
N ALA A 165 11.11 -13.49 -16.74
CA ALA A 165 10.89 -12.43 -15.78
C ALA A 165 10.27 -12.98 -14.48
N TYR A 166 10.54 -12.27 -13.39
CA TYR A 166 9.97 -12.58 -12.08
C TYR A 166 8.51 -12.10 -11.98
N ALA A 167 7.78 -12.63 -11.02
CA ALA A 167 6.45 -12.22 -10.59
C ALA A 167 6.39 -12.11 -9.07
N ILE A 168 5.41 -11.38 -8.53
CA ILE A 168 5.11 -11.40 -7.10
C ILE A 168 3.75 -12.04 -6.89
N GLU A 169 3.71 -13.08 -6.07
CA GLU A 169 2.45 -13.65 -5.64
C GLU A 169 1.89 -12.87 -4.45
N LYS A 170 0.64 -12.42 -4.59
CA LYS A 170 -0.06 -11.67 -3.55
C LYS A 170 -1.33 -12.41 -3.15
N LEU A 171 -1.35 -12.90 -1.91
CA LEU A 171 -2.48 -13.64 -1.32
C LEU A 171 -3.75 -12.78 -1.07
N GLY A 172 -3.70 -11.48 -1.37
CA GLY A 172 -4.83 -10.57 -1.22
C GLY A 172 -4.54 -9.37 -0.31
N VAL A 173 -5.57 -8.88 0.37
CA VAL A 173 -5.48 -7.79 1.36
C VAL A 173 -5.61 -8.39 2.75
N ALA A 174 -4.59 -8.20 3.59
CA ALA A 174 -4.63 -8.68 4.96
C ALA A 174 -5.71 -7.95 5.77
N PRO A 175 -6.50 -8.64 6.62
CA PRO A 175 -7.54 -8.02 7.46
C PRO A 175 -7.04 -6.87 8.35
N CYS A 176 -5.78 -6.95 8.81
CA CYS A 176 -5.16 -5.89 9.59
C CYS A 176 -4.91 -4.61 8.78
N ARG A 177 -4.67 -4.73 7.47
CA ARG A 177 -4.52 -3.58 6.56
C ARG A 177 -5.88 -2.94 6.29
N ASP A 178 -6.88 -3.77 6.04
CA ASP A 178 -8.26 -3.33 5.81
C ASP A 178 -8.85 -2.63 7.04
N GLY A 179 -8.59 -3.16 8.24
CA GLY A 179 -8.98 -2.54 9.50
C GLY A 179 -8.15 -1.31 9.89
N CYS A 180 -7.10 -0.96 9.15
CA CYS A 180 -6.29 0.22 9.43
C CYS A 180 -6.81 1.43 8.66
N PRO A 181 -7.21 2.54 9.31
CA PRO A 181 -7.66 3.74 8.61
C PRO A 181 -6.62 4.36 7.67
N ALA A 182 -5.33 4.14 7.94
CA ALA A 182 -4.23 4.58 7.08
C ALA A 182 -3.87 3.56 5.98
N GLY A 183 -4.56 2.42 5.90
CA GLY A 183 -4.27 1.35 4.93
C GLY A 183 -2.87 0.74 5.09
N GLN A 184 -2.30 0.85 6.29
CA GLN A 184 -0.89 0.53 6.56
C GLN A 184 -0.60 -0.97 6.43
N ARG A 185 0.52 -1.30 5.77
CA ARG A 185 0.92 -2.68 5.46
C ARG A 185 1.61 -3.40 6.62
N ALA A 186 0.85 -3.75 7.67
CA ALA A 186 1.37 -4.42 8.87
C ALA A 186 2.14 -5.71 8.60
N GLN A 187 1.60 -6.61 7.79
CA GLN A 187 2.27 -7.86 7.39
C GLN A 187 3.68 -7.61 6.83
N GLY A 188 3.86 -6.56 6.02
CA GLY A 188 5.12 -6.27 5.35
C GLY A 188 6.22 -5.92 6.33
N TYR A 189 5.98 -4.95 7.23
CA TYR A 189 6.98 -4.58 8.21
C TYR A 189 7.16 -5.64 9.31
N ILE A 190 6.13 -6.42 9.65
CA ILE A 190 6.27 -7.54 10.60
C ILE A 190 7.18 -8.65 10.04
N ALA A 191 7.05 -8.96 8.75
CA ALA A 191 7.95 -9.91 8.10
C ALA A 191 9.42 -9.42 8.11
N LEU A 192 9.64 -8.11 7.94
CA LEU A 192 10.97 -7.50 8.06
C LEU A 192 11.49 -7.53 9.50
N ILE A 193 10.63 -7.27 10.50
CA ILE A 193 10.98 -7.37 11.92
C ILE A 193 11.41 -8.80 12.28
N ALA A 194 10.69 -9.81 11.80
CA ALA A 194 11.02 -11.22 12.04
C ALA A 194 12.41 -11.61 11.50
N GLN A 195 12.92 -10.88 10.51
CA GLN A 195 14.26 -11.07 9.93
C GLN A 195 15.34 -10.16 10.55
N GLY A 196 15.02 -9.37 11.58
CA GLY A 196 15.94 -8.40 12.17
C GLY A 196 16.17 -7.14 11.32
N ARG A 197 15.41 -6.95 10.23
CA ARG A 197 15.56 -5.85 9.28
C ARG A 197 14.77 -4.61 9.72
N TYR A 198 15.08 -4.10 10.91
CA TYR A 198 14.28 -3.04 11.56
C TYR A 198 14.31 -1.70 10.82
N ARG A 199 15.42 -1.37 10.16
CA ARG A 199 15.52 -0.15 9.33
C ARG A 199 14.59 -0.22 8.12
N ASP A 200 14.57 -1.34 7.41
CA ASP A 200 13.64 -1.59 6.30
C ASP A 200 12.19 -1.57 6.80
N ALA A 201 11.92 -2.17 7.97
CA ALA A 201 10.60 -2.15 8.59
C ALA A 201 10.13 -0.71 8.85
N LEU A 202 11.01 0.16 9.39
CA LEU A 202 10.68 1.56 9.60
C LEU A 202 10.40 2.29 8.29
N ARG A 203 11.18 2.03 7.24
CA ARG A 203 10.94 2.60 5.90
C ARG A 203 9.54 2.25 5.40
N VAL A 204 9.16 0.96 5.46
CA VAL A 204 7.83 0.49 5.06
C VAL A 204 6.72 1.11 5.91
N ILE A 205 6.92 1.25 7.22
CA ILE A 205 5.95 1.92 8.11
C ILE A 205 5.74 3.38 7.66
N LYS A 206 6.83 4.10 7.36
CA LYS A 206 6.82 5.51 6.96
C LYS A 206 6.30 5.78 5.55
N GLU A 207 6.13 4.76 4.72
CA GLU A 207 5.50 4.91 3.39
C GLU A 207 4.04 5.37 3.53
N ASP A 208 3.29 4.78 4.47
CA ASP A 208 1.85 5.03 4.65
C ASP A 208 1.53 5.87 5.90
N ASN A 209 2.51 6.12 6.79
CA ASN A 209 2.29 6.78 8.08
C ASN A 209 3.44 7.73 8.45
N PRO A 210 3.22 9.06 8.41
CA PRO A 210 4.24 10.04 8.81
C PRO A 210 4.41 10.17 10.33
N PHE A 211 3.53 9.56 11.14
CA PHE A 211 3.56 9.57 12.61
C PHE A 211 3.69 8.17 13.22
N PRO A 212 4.72 7.39 12.85
CA PRO A 212 4.88 6.04 13.36
C PRO A 212 5.06 6.02 14.88
N SER A 213 5.73 7.02 15.44
CA SER A 213 6.05 7.10 16.86
C SER A 213 4.82 7.38 17.72
N VAL A 214 3.90 8.19 17.19
CA VAL A 214 2.57 8.45 17.78
C VAL A 214 1.71 7.19 17.70
N CYS A 215 1.59 6.59 16.51
CA CYS A 215 0.75 5.41 16.31
C CYS A 215 1.25 4.16 17.05
N GLY A 216 2.53 4.10 17.43
CA GLY A 216 3.06 3.05 18.32
C GLY A 216 2.71 3.24 19.80
N ARG A 217 2.14 4.39 20.19
CA ARG A 217 1.91 4.74 21.61
C ARG A 217 0.46 5.07 21.96
N THR A 218 -0.27 5.69 21.03
CA THR A 218 -1.60 6.24 21.31
C THR A 218 -2.69 5.70 20.39
N CYS A 219 -2.36 4.81 19.46
CA CYS A 219 -3.33 4.19 18.58
C CYS A 219 -4.28 3.27 19.36
N HIS A 220 -5.54 3.21 18.94
CA HIS A 220 -6.54 2.25 19.42
C HIS A 220 -6.48 0.91 18.65
N HIS A 221 -5.42 0.71 17.85
CA HIS A 221 -5.03 -0.55 17.19
C HIS A 221 -6.19 -1.34 16.56
N PRO A 222 -7.03 -0.72 15.70
CA PRO A 222 -8.15 -1.43 15.06
C PRO A 222 -7.68 -2.57 14.16
N CYS A 223 -6.45 -2.50 13.65
CA CYS A 223 -5.80 -3.58 12.92
C CYS A 223 -5.66 -4.88 13.73
N GLU A 224 -5.46 -4.80 15.05
CA GLU A 224 -5.36 -5.96 15.93
C GLU A 224 -6.74 -6.59 16.19
N SER A 225 -7.78 -5.76 16.28
CA SER A 225 -9.16 -6.24 16.44
C SER A 225 -9.62 -7.14 15.28
N LYS A 226 -9.11 -6.89 14.07
CA LYS A 226 -9.38 -7.65 12.84
C LYS A 226 -8.34 -8.73 12.54
N CYS A 227 -7.35 -8.93 13.41
CA CYS A 227 -6.23 -9.84 13.15
C CYS A 227 -6.72 -11.30 13.02
N SER A 228 -6.39 -11.97 11.92
CA SER A 228 -6.76 -13.38 11.69
C SER A 228 -6.13 -14.34 12.70
N ARG A 229 -5.03 -13.96 13.35
CA ARG A 229 -4.37 -14.79 14.38
C ARG A 229 -5.27 -15.05 15.60
N LYS A 230 -6.25 -14.17 15.86
CA LYS A 230 -7.29 -14.37 16.89
C LYS A 230 -8.15 -15.63 16.68
N LEU A 231 -8.16 -16.19 15.46
CA LEU A 231 -8.84 -17.46 15.18
C LEU A 231 -8.09 -18.68 15.74
N VAL A 232 -6.83 -18.50 16.14
CA VAL A 232 -5.97 -19.55 16.72
C VAL A 232 -5.72 -19.25 18.19
N ASP A 233 -5.23 -18.06 18.50
CA ASP A 233 -4.98 -17.60 19.88
C ASP A 233 -5.31 -16.10 20.04
N GLU A 234 -4.32 -15.22 20.01
CA GLU A 234 -4.48 -13.79 20.25
C GLU A 234 -4.02 -12.94 19.06
N SER A 235 -4.37 -11.66 19.06
CA SER A 235 -3.90 -10.75 18.02
C SER A 235 -2.40 -10.54 18.13
N VAL A 236 -1.73 -10.41 16.98
CA VAL A 236 -0.36 -9.92 16.96
C VAL A 236 -0.33 -8.50 17.54
N GLY A 237 0.63 -8.21 18.42
CA GLY A 237 0.87 -6.86 18.97
C GLY A 237 1.45 -5.89 17.94
N ILE A 238 0.67 -5.56 16.92
CA ILE A 238 1.04 -4.69 15.79
C ILE A 238 1.49 -3.30 16.29
N MET A 239 0.80 -2.73 17.26
CA MET A 239 1.12 -1.44 17.86
C MET A 239 2.46 -1.47 18.59
N ASP A 240 2.70 -2.51 19.39
CA ASP A 240 3.95 -2.67 20.14
C ASP A 240 5.14 -2.96 19.23
N LEU A 241 4.96 -3.78 18.19
CA LEU A 241 5.99 -4.00 17.16
C LEU A 241 6.36 -2.71 16.44
N LYS A 242 5.38 -1.86 16.13
CA LYS A 242 5.63 -0.53 15.55
C LYS A 242 6.39 0.37 16.51
N ARG A 243 6.00 0.38 17.80
CA ARG A 243 6.73 1.11 18.84
C ARG A 243 8.17 0.63 18.96
N PHE A 244 8.39 -0.68 19.01
CA PHE A 244 9.70 -1.28 19.07
C PHE A 244 10.59 -0.82 17.92
N VAL A 245 10.12 -0.88 16.67
CA VAL A 245 10.90 -0.46 15.49
C VAL A 245 11.28 1.01 15.55
N VAL A 246 10.34 1.87 15.95
CA VAL A 246 10.61 3.30 16.13
C VAL A 246 11.67 3.48 17.22
N ASP A 247 11.46 2.91 18.40
CA ASP A 247 12.35 3.10 19.56
C ASP A 247 13.76 2.54 19.27
N TYR A 248 13.85 1.42 18.54
CA TYR A 248 15.10 0.88 18.03
C TYR A 248 15.84 1.87 17.13
N ALA A 249 15.14 2.47 16.15
CA ALA A 249 15.76 3.45 15.26
C ALA A 249 16.20 4.72 16.01
N LEU A 250 15.52 5.09 17.10
CA LEU A 250 15.94 6.20 17.95
C LEU A 250 17.21 5.88 18.74
N ALA A 251 17.33 4.65 19.25
CA ALA A 251 18.48 4.23 20.04
C ALA A 251 19.73 3.95 19.18
N TYR A 252 19.57 3.35 18.00
CA TYR A 252 20.66 2.84 17.16
C TYR A 252 20.90 3.65 15.87
N GLY A 253 20.26 4.82 15.78
CA GLY A 253 20.38 5.72 14.64
C GLY A 253 19.34 5.46 13.56
N ARG A 254 18.75 6.57 13.09
CA ARG A 254 17.75 6.63 12.03
C ARG A 254 18.38 7.19 10.76
N GLU A 255 17.87 6.77 9.61
CA GLU A 255 18.22 7.41 8.34
C GLU A 255 17.73 8.85 8.35
N LYS A 256 18.58 9.76 7.87
CA LYS A 256 18.24 11.16 7.74
C LYS A 256 17.27 11.33 6.58
N VAL A 257 16.20 12.08 6.80
CA VAL A 257 15.28 12.46 5.73
C VAL A 257 15.94 13.59 4.94
N GLU A 258 16.06 13.39 3.63
CA GLU A 258 16.57 14.40 2.72
C GLU A 258 15.42 15.24 2.15
N PRO A 259 15.65 16.53 1.86
CA PRO A 259 14.66 17.39 1.22
C PRO A 259 14.23 16.83 -0.13
N VAL A 260 12.93 16.93 -0.42
CA VAL A 260 12.42 16.55 -1.74
C VAL A 260 12.53 17.74 -2.69
N PRO A 261 12.91 17.51 -3.96
CA PRO A 261 13.00 18.59 -4.93
C PRO A 261 11.60 19.15 -5.22
N ARG A 262 11.49 20.47 -5.24
CA ARG A 262 10.28 21.15 -5.70
C ARG A 262 10.21 21.06 -7.23
N THR A 263 9.38 20.15 -7.74
CA THR A 263 9.18 19.94 -9.18
C THR A 263 8.00 20.72 -9.75
N ARG A 264 7.17 21.31 -8.88
CA ARG A 264 5.97 22.08 -9.26
C ARG A 264 6.11 23.56 -8.89
N PRO A 265 5.65 24.49 -9.75
CA PRO A 265 5.70 25.91 -9.46
C PRO A 265 4.71 26.34 -8.36
N GLU A 266 3.63 25.59 -8.17
CA GLU A 266 2.57 25.97 -7.23
C GLU A 266 3.01 25.85 -5.77
N TRP A 267 2.47 26.75 -4.96
CA TRP A 267 2.77 26.85 -3.54
C TRP A 267 1.48 26.80 -2.72
N ILE A 268 1.44 25.93 -1.71
CA ILE A 268 0.24 25.57 -0.97
C ILE A 268 0.38 25.98 0.51
N ALA A 269 -0.64 26.61 1.05
CA ALA A 269 -0.72 26.90 2.48
C ALA A 269 -1.50 25.80 3.20
N VAL A 270 -0.99 25.37 4.36
CA VAL A 270 -1.70 24.46 5.27
C VAL A 270 -1.92 25.20 6.57
N VAL A 271 -3.18 25.31 7.01
CA VAL A 271 -3.56 26.01 8.24
C VAL A 271 -3.81 24.99 9.34
N GLY A 272 -2.92 24.94 10.32
CA GLY A 272 -2.90 23.98 11.43
C GLY A 272 -1.82 22.92 11.27
N SER A 273 -1.00 22.72 12.30
CA SER A 273 0.08 21.72 12.33
C SER A 273 -0.29 20.47 13.15
N GLY A 274 -1.58 20.14 13.21
CA GLY A 274 -2.04 18.88 13.76
C GLY A 274 -1.67 17.68 12.86
N PRO A 275 -2.10 16.45 13.21
CA PRO A 275 -1.82 15.27 12.41
C PRO A 275 -2.30 15.42 10.96
N ALA A 276 -3.51 15.94 10.75
CA ALA A 276 -4.04 16.15 9.40
C ALA A 276 -3.21 17.13 8.58
N GLY A 277 -2.85 18.28 9.15
CA GLY A 277 -2.12 19.32 8.42
C GLY A 277 -0.68 18.93 8.11
N LEU A 278 0.02 18.31 9.06
CA LEU A 278 1.38 17.83 8.83
C LEU A 278 1.43 16.64 7.86
N THR A 279 0.46 15.72 7.89
CA THR A 279 0.35 14.66 6.88
C THR A 279 0.07 15.25 5.50
N ALA A 280 -0.87 16.20 5.39
CA ALA A 280 -1.14 16.89 4.13
C ALA A 280 0.12 17.59 3.60
N ALA A 281 0.86 18.28 4.48
CA ALA A 281 2.10 18.95 4.10
C ALA A 281 3.19 17.97 3.63
N HIS A 282 3.34 16.83 4.34
CA HIS A 282 4.24 15.74 3.95
C HIS A 282 3.92 15.20 2.55
N ASP A 283 2.65 14.89 2.28
CA ASP A 283 2.23 14.31 1.01
C ASP A 283 2.36 15.32 -0.14
N LEU A 284 1.95 16.57 0.09
CA LEU A 284 2.09 17.64 -0.90
C LEU A 284 3.56 17.94 -1.24
N ALA A 285 4.45 17.93 -0.24
CA ALA A 285 5.89 18.07 -0.48
C ALA A 285 6.42 16.91 -1.36
N LYS A 286 6.04 15.66 -1.05
CA LYS A 286 6.41 14.48 -1.86
C LYS A 286 5.86 14.51 -3.28
N LEU A 287 4.72 15.17 -3.50
CA LEU A 287 4.16 15.42 -4.84
C LEU A 287 4.87 16.57 -5.60
N GLY A 288 5.84 17.23 -4.97
CA GLY A 288 6.71 18.25 -5.56
C GLY A 288 6.27 19.69 -5.38
N TYR A 289 5.23 19.94 -4.57
CA TYR A 289 4.73 21.28 -4.28
C TYR A 289 5.57 22.00 -3.23
N GLY A 290 5.62 23.33 -3.32
CA GLY A 290 6.07 24.15 -2.19
C GLY A 290 4.98 24.22 -1.12
N VAL A 291 5.34 24.06 0.16
CA VAL A 291 4.36 24.03 1.25
C VAL A 291 4.77 24.95 2.40
N THR A 292 3.81 25.74 2.89
CA THR A 292 3.94 26.48 4.15
C THR A 292 2.84 26.08 5.12
N VAL A 293 3.24 25.63 6.31
CA VAL A 293 2.33 25.28 7.42
C VAL A 293 2.25 26.45 8.39
N TYR A 294 1.05 26.94 8.65
CA TYR A 294 0.75 27.99 9.63
C TYR A 294 0.19 27.34 10.89
N GLU A 295 0.85 27.56 12.03
CA GLU A 295 0.42 27.07 13.34
C GLU A 295 0.14 28.26 14.26
N ALA A 296 -1.02 28.24 14.90
CA ALA A 296 -1.43 29.28 15.83
C ALA A 296 -0.62 29.26 17.14
N LEU A 297 -0.22 28.07 17.59
CA LEU A 297 0.56 27.86 18.81
C LEU A 297 2.06 28.11 18.62
N PRO A 298 2.82 28.29 19.70
CA PRO A 298 4.28 28.40 19.63
C PRO A 298 4.98 27.09 19.21
N VAL A 299 4.27 25.96 19.19
CA VAL A 299 4.81 24.63 18.96
C VAL A 299 3.94 23.83 17.98
N PRO A 300 4.54 23.01 17.08
CA PRO A 300 3.78 22.19 16.15
C PRO A 300 3.30 20.86 16.74
N GLY A 301 2.36 20.21 16.07
CA GLY A 301 1.84 18.88 16.42
C GLY A 301 0.40 18.87 16.95
N GLY A 302 -0.23 20.05 17.05
CA GLY A 302 -1.63 20.21 17.47
C GLY A 302 -1.97 19.43 18.74
N MET A 303 -3.12 18.73 18.74
CA MET A 303 -3.59 17.97 19.90
C MET A 303 -2.68 16.78 20.29
N MET A 304 -1.85 16.26 19.38
CA MET A 304 -0.84 15.26 19.76
C MET A 304 0.18 15.85 20.72
N ARG A 305 0.56 17.13 20.51
CA ARG A 305 1.49 17.83 21.38
C ARG A 305 0.82 18.41 22.62
N VAL A 306 -0.32 19.09 22.48
CA VAL A 306 -0.91 19.84 23.61
C VAL A 306 -2.03 19.11 24.34
N GLY A 307 -2.64 18.10 23.72
CA GLY A 307 -3.70 17.30 24.35
C GLY A 307 -3.15 16.07 25.09
N ILE A 308 -2.28 15.29 24.44
CA ILE A 308 -1.83 14.01 24.99
C ILE A 308 -0.73 14.23 26.04
N PRO A 309 -0.89 13.72 27.28
CA PRO A 309 0.14 13.87 28.32
C PRO A 309 1.48 13.21 27.97
N ALA A 310 2.58 13.78 28.48
CA ALA A 310 3.94 13.31 28.20
C ALA A 310 4.20 11.84 28.61
N HIS A 311 3.50 11.32 29.62
CA HIS A 311 3.64 9.93 30.07
C HIS A 311 3.02 8.92 29.09
N ARG A 312 2.12 9.35 28.21
CA ARG A 312 1.58 8.54 27.10
C ARG A 312 2.32 8.79 25.80
N LEU A 313 2.59 10.06 25.50
CA LEU A 313 3.31 10.47 24.29
C LEU A 313 4.45 11.44 24.67
N PRO A 314 5.69 10.94 24.82
CA PRO A 314 6.84 11.78 25.10
C PRO A 314 7.04 12.84 24.01
N LYS A 315 7.31 14.08 24.44
CA LYS A 315 7.35 15.24 23.52
C LYS A 315 8.51 15.20 22.52
N GLY A 316 9.65 14.62 22.92
CA GLY A 316 10.80 14.43 22.04
C GLY A 316 10.52 13.39 20.95
N VAL A 317 9.79 12.32 21.28
CA VAL A 317 9.39 11.27 20.34
C VAL A 317 8.44 11.84 19.27
N LEU A 318 7.46 12.65 19.66
CA LEU A 318 6.62 13.36 18.70
C LEU A 318 7.43 14.35 17.85
N GLN A 319 8.39 15.06 18.45
CA GLN A 319 9.19 16.05 17.73
C GLN A 319 9.97 15.42 16.58
N GLN A 320 10.47 14.20 16.75
CA GLN A 320 11.22 13.48 15.72
C GLN A 320 10.40 13.15 14.47
N ASP A 321 9.13 12.75 14.64
CA ASP A 321 8.21 12.55 13.51
C ASP A 321 7.97 13.89 12.79
N ILE A 322 7.79 14.98 13.55
CA ILE A 322 7.59 16.33 12.97
C ILE A 322 8.85 16.79 12.24
N ASP A 323 10.04 16.60 12.81
CA ASP A 323 11.31 17.00 12.21
C ASP A 323 11.55 16.26 10.89
N ASP A 324 11.18 14.98 10.81
CA ASP A 324 11.26 14.19 9.58
C ASP A 324 10.34 14.73 8.49
N ILE A 325 9.14 15.19 8.86
CA ILE A 325 8.22 15.84 7.93
C ILE A 325 8.81 17.18 7.46
N LEU A 326 9.29 18.02 8.38
CA LEU A 326 9.85 19.33 8.04
C LEU A 326 11.12 19.23 7.19
N ALA A 327 11.94 18.20 7.41
CA ALA A 327 13.15 17.91 6.64
C ALA A 327 12.89 17.73 5.14
N LEU A 328 11.65 17.47 4.73
CA LEU A 328 11.25 17.44 3.31
C LEU A 328 11.32 18.82 2.63
N GLY A 329 11.59 19.91 3.37
CA GLY A 329 11.66 21.27 2.84
C GLY A 329 10.38 22.09 3.10
N ILE A 330 9.57 21.67 4.07
CA ILE A 330 8.33 22.34 4.44
C ILE A 330 8.64 23.54 5.34
N VAL A 331 8.05 24.69 5.03
CA VAL A 331 8.20 25.90 5.84
C VAL A 331 7.16 25.91 6.95
N LEU A 332 7.59 25.89 8.20
CA LEU A 332 6.69 26.00 9.36
C LEU A 332 6.73 27.43 9.94
N LYS A 333 5.55 28.02 10.13
CA LYS A 333 5.36 29.31 10.82
C LYS A 333 4.48 29.10 12.06
N THR A 334 5.11 29.08 13.23
CA THR A 334 4.40 29.06 14.53
C THR A 334 3.93 30.47 14.92
N ASN A 335 3.12 30.57 15.98
CA ASN A 335 2.55 31.84 16.46
C ASN A 335 1.83 32.65 15.36
N SER A 336 1.27 31.97 14.36
CA SER A 336 0.73 32.55 13.14
C SER A 336 -0.74 32.14 12.95
N PRO A 337 -1.66 32.60 13.81
CA PRO A 337 -3.07 32.26 13.70
C PRO A 337 -3.70 32.86 12.44
N ILE A 338 -4.29 32.02 11.60
CA ILE A 338 -5.02 32.44 10.40
C ILE A 338 -6.51 32.53 10.72
N LYS A 339 -7.04 33.76 10.76
CA LYS A 339 -8.48 34.01 10.98
C LYS A 339 -9.30 33.92 9.70
N ASN A 340 -8.74 34.38 8.58
CA ASN A 340 -9.39 34.33 7.28
C ASN A 340 -8.44 33.64 6.28
N PRO A 341 -8.70 32.38 5.91
CA PRO A 341 -7.84 31.64 5.00
C PRO A 341 -7.88 32.16 3.55
N ILE A 342 -8.90 32.93 3.16
CA ILE A 342 -9.00 33.52 1.82
C ILE A 342 -7.84 34.48 1.56
N ARG A 343 -7.36 35.18 2.59
CA ARG A 343 -6.20 36.08 2.46
C ARG A 343 -4.93 35.38 1.99
N LEU A 344 -4.77 34.09 2.32
CA LEU A 344 -3.61 33.33 1.84
C LEU A 344 -3.69 33.14 0.31
N LEU A 345 -4.88 33.01 -0.26
CA LEU A 345 -5.02 32.97 -1.72
C LEU A 345 -4.67 34.33 -2.34
N GLU A 346 -5.09 35.42 -1.71
CA GLU A 346 -4.76 36.80 -2.14
C GLU A 346 -3.25 37.09 -2.03
N GLU A 347 -2.56 36.48 -1.07
CA GLU A 347 -1.10 36.54 -0.88
C GLU A 347 -0.31 35.69 -1.90
N GLY A 348 -0.99 35.01 -2.83
CA GLY A 348 -0.38 34.27 -3.93
C GLY A 348 -0.23 32.76 -3.72
N TYR A 349 -0.83 32.20 -2.66
CA TYR A 349 -0.92 30.74 -2.54
C TYR A 349 -1.96 30.19 -3.53
N HIS A 350 -1.64 29.05 -4.14
CA HIS A 350 -2.47 28.45 -5.18
C HIS A 350 -3.62 27.61 -4.59
N ALA A 351 -3.42 27.10 -3.38
CA ALA A 351 -4.43 26.37 -2.62
C ALA A 351 -4.21 26.55 -1.12
N VAL A 352 -5.29 26.37 -0.34
CA VAL A 352 -5.27 26.41 1.12
C VAL A 352 -5.92 25.14 1.67
N CYS A 353 -5.19 24.39 2.48
CA CYS A 353 -5.70 23.24 3.23
C CYS A 353 -6.04 23.66 4.66
N LEU A 354 -7.30 23.51 5.08
CA LEU A 354 -7.73 23.79 6.45
C LEU A 354 -7.65 22.53 7.31
N ALA A 355 -6.72 22.53 8.26
CA ALA A 355 -6.45 21.44 9.19
C ALA A 355 -6.37 21.95 10.65
N THR A 356 -7.21 22.94 10.98
CA THR A 356 -7.26 23.60 12.29
C THR A 356 -7.80 22.72 13.41
N GLY A 357 -8.47 21.62 13.06
CA GLY A 357 -9.20 20.77 14.01
C GLY A 357 -10.35 21.51 14.68
N ILE A 358 -10.86 20.93 15.75
CA ILE A 358 -11.91 21.54 16.57
C ILE A 358 -11.22 22.44 17.59
N SER A 359 -11.27 23.75 17.33
CA SER A 359 -10.69 24.79 18.20
C SER A 359 -11.73 25.68 18.88
N SER A 360 -13.00 25.51 18.53
CA SER A 360 -14.13 26.30 19.01
C SER A 360 -15.03 25.49 19.94
N SER A 361 -15.46 26.17 21.01
CA SER A 361 -16.31 25.76 22.15
C SER A 361 -15.74 24.64 23.03
N ASP A 362 -15.23 25.04 24.19
CA ASP A 362 -15.41 24.23 25.39
C ASP A 362 -16.91 23.89 25.44
N HIS A 363 -17.26 22.60 25.44
CA HIS A 363 -18.64 22.17 25.61
C HIS A 363 -19.07 22.59 27.01
N SER A 364 -19.63 23.80 27.13
CA SER A 364 -20.27 24.26 28.35
C SER A 364 -21.46 23.34 28.64
N LEU A 365 -21.66 23.04 29.91
CA LEU A 365 -22.75 22.19 30.35
C LEU A 365 -24.05 22.99 30.44
N GLY A 366 -23.98 24.33 30.42
CA GLY A 366 -25.11 25.22 30.58
C GLY A 366 -25.68 25.18 32.01
N ILE A 367 -24.84 24.86 32.99
CA ILE A 367 -25.25 24.69 34.39
C ILE A 367 -24.78 25.84 35.27
N GLU A 368 -25.51 26.08 36.35
CA GLU A 368 -25.13 27.08 37.35
C GLU A 368 -23.74 26.76 37.92
N GLY A 369 -22.86 27.77 37.94
CA GLY A 369 -21.49 27.65 38.45
C GLY A 369 -20.46 27.13 37.45
N GLU A 370 -20.79 26.95 36.17
CA GLU A 370 -19.83 26.48 35.16
C GLU A 370 -18.66 27.45 34.86
N ASP A 371 -18.85 28.75 35.16
CA ASP A 371 -17.81 29.79 35.06
C ASP A 371 -17.13 30.08 36.40
N ALA A 372 -17.39 29.27 37.45
CA ALA A 372 -16.82 29.50 38.77
C ALA A 372 -15.29 29.33 38.79
N GLU A 373 -14.63 29.98 39.75
CA GLU A 373 -13.20 29.83 39.97
C GLU A 373 -12.85 28.35 40.25
N GLY A 374 -11.84 27.83 39.54
CA GLY A 374 -11.43 26.43 39.62
C GLY A 374 -12.13 25.49 38.63
N VAL A 375 -13.17 25.96 37.93
CA VAL A 375 -13.78 25.21 36.81
C VAL A 375 -13.00 25.49 35.53
N MET A 376 -12.58 24.43 34.84
CA MET A 376 -11.90 24.56 33.55
C MET A 376 -12.12 23.33 32.68
N SER A 377 -12.14 23.55 31.38
CA SER A 377 -12.14 22.46 30.39
C SER A 377 -10.89 21.60 30.50
N ALA A 378 -11.09 20.28 30.39
CA ALA A 378 -10.02 19.29 30.38
C ALA A 378 -9.01 19.54 29.24
N ALA A 379 -9.47 19.98 28.07
CA ALA A 379 -8.59 20.30 26.95
C ALA A 379 -7.69 21.52 27.26
N LYS A 380 -8.27 22.56 27.89
CA LYS A 380 -7.52 23.75 28.33
C LYS A 380 -6.53 23.38 29.43
N PHE A 381 -6.94 22.57 30.41
CA PHE A 381 -6.09 22.07 31.48
C PHE A 381 -4.87 21.32 30.94
N LEU A 382 -5.10 20.31 30.09
CA LEU A 382 -4.04 19.52 29.47
C LEU A 382 -3.13 20.37 28.59
N ARG A 383 -3.69 21.31 27.82
CA ARG A 383 -2.91 22.24 27.00
C ARG A 383 -1.95 23.08 27.84
N LYS A 384 -2.44 23.70 28.93
CA LYS A 384 -1.60 24.50 29.83
C LYS A 384 -0.42 23.68 30.36
N ILE A 385 -0.70 22.49 30.90
CA ILE A 385 0.33 21.58 31.42
C ILE A 385 1.34 21.20 30.33
N ASN A 386 0.88 20.83 29.14
CA ASN A 386 1.76 20.40 28.06
C ASN A 386 2.59 21.56 27.45
N LEU A 387 2.16 22.81 27.62
CA LEU A 387 2.93 24.01 27.25
C LEU A 387 3.85 24.50 28.38
N GLY A 388 3.83 23.85 29.54
CA GLY A 388 4.63 24.25 30.71
C GLY A 388 4.08 25.47 31.44
N GLU A 389 2.80 25.81 31.22
CA GLU A 389 2.13 26.87 31.96
C GLU A 389 1.80 26.39 33.39
N PRO A 390 1.95 27.25 34.41
CA PRO A 390 1.59 26.89 35.78
C PRO A 390 0.07 26.68 35.89
N VAL A 391 -0.31 25.62 36.60
CA VAL A 391 -1.70 25.31 36.92
C VAL A 391 -1.79 24.93 38.39
N THR A 392 -2.69 25.58 39.11
CA THR A 392 -3.01 25.24 40.50
C THR A 392 -4.15 24.24 40.53
N ILE A 393 -4.01 23.20 41.34
CA ILE A 393 -5.06 22.21 41.59
C ILE A 393 -5.32 22.10 43.10
N GLY A 394 -6.55 21.79 43.47
CA GLY A 394 -6.91 21.49 44.87
C GLY A 394 -6.67 20.02 45.24
N ASN A 395 -6.84 19.69 46.52
CA ASN A 395 -6.67 18.32 47.03
C ASN A 395 -7.73 17.36 46.47
N ARG A 396 -8.93 17.85 46.14
CA ARG A 396 -10.03 17.06 45.57
C ARG A 396 -10.40 17.62 44.21
N VAL A 397 -10.32 16.78 43.18
CA VAL A 397 -10.61 17.16 41.79
C VAL A 397 -11.77 16.33 41.28
N ALA A 398 -12.77 16.98 40.69
CA ALA A 398 -13.83 16.32 39.93
C ALA A 398 -13.56 16.49 38.44
N VAL A 399 -13.62 15.40 37.68
CA VAL A 399 -13.49 15.40 36.21
C VAL A 399 -14.79 14.87 35.63
N VAL A 400 -15.48 15.71 34.87
CA VAL A 400 -16.76 15.35 34.23
C VAL A 400 -16.49 14.79 32.83
N GLY A 401 -16.97 13.57 32.57
CA GLY A 401 -16.86 12.86 31.29
C GLY A 401 -16.09 11.53 31.36
N GLY A 402 -16.37 10.63 30.42
CA GLY A 402 -15.76 9.29 30.32
C GLY A 402 -14.78 9.06 29.17
N GLY A 403 -14.56 10.08 28.34
CA GLY A 403 -13.67 9.98 27.17
C GLY A 403 -12.18 9.99 27.53
N ILE A 404 -11.33 9.77 26.53
CA ILE A 404 -9.86 9.73 26.71
C ILE A 404 -9.31 11.02 27.32
N THR A 405 -9.87 12.18 26.96
CA THR A 405 -9.49 13.49 27.52
C THR A 405 -9.74 13.56 29.02
N ALA A 406 -10.87 13.01 29.49
CA ALA A 406 -11.20 13.00 30.92
C ALA A 406 -10.25 12.08 31.69
N LEU A 407 -9.95 10.90 31.15
CA LEU A 407 -8.98 9.97 31.75
C LEU A 407 -7.57 10.58 31.82
N ASP A 408 -7.13 11.25 30.75
CA ASP A 408 -5.84 11.94 30.71
C ASP A 408 -5.79 13.08 31.73
N ALA A 409 -6.85 13.90 31.82
CA ALA A 409 -6.94 14.99 32.79
C ALA A 409 -6.93 14.47 34.23
N ALA A 410 -7.69 13.41 34.53
CA ALA A 410 -7.70 12.76 35.84
C ALA A 410 -6.32 12.21 36.22
N ALA A 411 -5.64 11.53 35.29
CA ALA A 411 -4.30 11.00 35.51
C ALA A 411 -3.27 12.11 35.74
N VAL A 412 -3.37 13.23 35.00
CA VAL A 412 -2.50 14.40 35.19
C VAL A 412 -2.78 15.08 36.53
N ALA A 413 -4.05 15.28 36.91
CA ALA A 413 -4.42 15.85 38.21
C ALA A 413 -3.84 15.04 39.38
N ARG A 414 -3.92 13.69 39.31
CA ARG A 414 -3.30 12.82 40.30
C ARG A 414 -1.78 12.98 40.37
N ARG A 415 -1.10 13.12 39.22
CA ARG A 415 0.35 13.32 39.14
C ARG A 415 0.80 14.68 39.66
N LEU A 416 -0.07 15.69 39.61
CA LEU A 416 0.18 17.03 40.15
C LEU A 416 -0.08 17.11 41.66
N GLY A 417 -0.54 16.04 42.30
CA GLY A 417 -0.68 15.95 43.77
C GLY A 417 -2.10 15.97 44.31
N ALA A 418 -3.15 15.86 43.47
CA ALA A 418 -4.52 15.70 43.98
C ALA A 418 -4.64 14.44 44.86
N GLU A 419 -5.11 14.59 46.10
CA GLU A 419 -5.34 13.51 47.07
C GLU A 419 -6.50 12.60 46.63
N ALA A 420 -7.56 13.18 46.07
CA ALA A 420 -8.70 12.46 45.51
C ALA A 420 -9.08 13.01 44.13
N VAL A 421 -9.32 12.11 43.19
CA VAL A 421 -9.82 12.43 41.84
C VAL A 421 -11.10 11.63 41.60
N HIS A 422 -12.20 12.33 41.35
CA HIS A 422 -13.51 11.75 41.10
C HIS A 422 -13.84 11.88 39.61
N LEU A 423 -14.01 10.74 38.93
CA LEU A 423 -14.52 10.72 37.56
C LEU A 423 -16.05 10.68 37.60
N ILE A 424 -16.70 11.72 37.07
CA ILE A 424 -18.15 11.84 37.04
C ILE A 424 -18.61 11.48 35.63
N LEU A 425 -19.34 10.38 35.51
CA LEU A 425 -19.88 9.88 34.26
C LEU A 425 -21.36 10.23 34.16
N ASP A 426 -21.80 10.60 32.96
CA ASP A 426 -23.21 10.76 32.60
C ASP A 426 -23.88 9.43 32.23
N ARG A 427 -23.11 8.32 32.20
CA ARG A 427 -23.55 6.97 31.80
C ARG A 427 -23.00 5.88 32.73
N PRO A 428 -23.64 4.70 32.78
CA PRO A 428 -23.12 3.55 33.52
C PRO A 428 -21.74 3.09 33.03
N ARG A 429 -20.96 2.47 33.92
CA ARG A 429 -19.64 1.94 33.61
C ARG A 429 -19.79 0.68 32.74
N GLY A 430 -19.35 0.73 31.48
CA GLY A 430 -19.28 -0.44 30.59
C GLY A 430 -20.18 -0.39 29.35
N GLU A 431 -20.88 0.72 29.11
CA GLU A 431 -21.61 1.01 27.85
C GLU A 431 -20.80 1.89 26.89
#